data_AF-A0A1B6IN92-F1
#
_entry.id   AF-A0A1B6IN92-F1
#
_cell.length_a   1.000
_cell.length_b   1.000
_cell.length_c   1.000
_cell.angle_alpha   90.00
_cell.angle_beta   90.00
_cell.angle_gamma   90.00
#
_symmetry.space_group_name_H-M   'P 1'
#
loop_
_entity.id
_entity.type
_entity.pdbx_description
1 polymer ?
#
loop_
_entity_poly.entity_id
_entity_poly.type
_entity_poly.pdbx_seq_one_letter_code
_entity_poly.pdbx_strand_id
1 'polypeptide(L)'
;QLQRLKTDFLKAQNIYNTTGRQEHRQTAILLKKEYDLQLRLLRKQNTISTIATTENKTKSIWNFINLERKAKSDNSALTHLNINGNIVSEPLEMVDHLNTYFINAADQAIASKNPNTNHLTEPIPQGNIPNLILSPTDPEEISKIINELKPKTSSGYDEVSSRLLKLCKD
;
A
#
# COMPACT_ATOMS: atom_id res chain seq x y z
N GLN A 1 27.04 -15.46 -9.38
CA GLN A 1 27.32 -14.11 -9.95
C GLN A 1 27.21 -12.99 -8.91
N LEU A 2 26.07 -12.78 -8.24
CA LEU A 2 25.92 -11.72 -7.20
C LEU A 2 26.95 -11.82 -6.05
N GLN A 3 27.21 -13.03 -5.54
CA GLN A 3 28.21 -13.24 -4.48
C GLN A 3 29.61 -12.81 -4.90
N ARG A 4 29.98 -13.05 -6.16
CA ARG A 4 31.26 -12.61 -6.71
C ARG A 4 31.36 -11.08 -6.73
N LEU A 5 30.31 -10.40 -7.21
CA LEU A 5 30.26 -8.93 -7.20
C LEU A 5 30.34 -8.34 -5.78
N LYS A 6 29.67 -8.99 -4.83
CA LYS A 6 29.77 -8.64 -3.41
C LYS A 6 31.21 -8.79 -2.90
N THR A 7 31.86 -9.93 -3.18
CA THR A 7 33.23 -10.16 -2.73
C THR A 7 34.21 -9.17 -3.37
N ASP A 8 34.01 -8.83 -4.65
CA ASP A 8 34.87 -7.91 -5.39
C ASP A 8 34.73 -6.48 -4.86
N PHE A 9 33.49 -6.03 -4.61
CA PHE A 9 33.21 -4.76 -3.92
C PHE A 9 33.88 -4.70 -2.53
N LEU A 10 33.70 -5.73 -1.69
CA LEU A 10 34.26 -5.75 -0.34
C LEU A 10 35.79 -5.71 -0.35
N LYS A 11 36.44 -6.43 -1.28
CA LYS A 11 37.90 -6.39 -1.45
C LYS A 11 38.37 -4.99 -1.83
N ALA A 12 37.74 -4.35 -2.82
CA ALA A 12 38.10 -3.00 -3.24
C ALA A 12 37.85 -1.96 -2.14
N GLN A 13 36.76 -2.10 -1.38
CA GLN A 13 36.45 -1.25 -0.24
C GLN A 13 37.52 -1.37 0.85
N ASN A 14 37.96 -2.58 1.17
CA ASN A 14 39.02 -2.82 2.13
C ASN A 14 40.36 -2.21 1.67
N ILE A 15 40.72 -2.37 0.39
CA ILE A 15 41.93 -1.75 -0.17
C ILE A 15 41.88 -0.22 -0.02
N TYR A 16 40.74 0.42 -0.35
CA TYR A 16 40.58 1.86 -0.15
C TYR A 16 40.71 2.25 1.32
N ASN A 17 40.06 1.52 2.23
CA ASN A 17 40.12 1.80 3.67
C ASN A 17 41.57 1.72 4.22
N THR A 18 42.39 0.80 3.70
CA THR A 18 43.80 0.64 4.12
C THR A 18 44.73 1.67 3.47
N THR A 19 44.48 2.06 2.22
CA THR A 19 45.43 2.86 1.41
C THR A 19 45.09 4.36 1.35
N GLY A 20 43.83 4.74 1.53
CA GLY A 20 43.35 6.12 1.43
C GLY A 20 43.46 6.77 0.04
N ARG A 21 43.92 6.06 -1.00
CA ARG A 21 44.16 6.66 -2.34
C ARG A 21 42.86 6.87 -3.10
N GLN A 22 42.81 7.96 -3.86
CA GLN A 22 41.65 8.35 -4.65
C GLN A 22 41.31 7.34 -5.76
N GLU A 23 42.31 6.69 -6.36
CA GLU A 23 42.09 5.66 -7.39
C GLU A 23 41.32 4.45 -6.82
N HIS A 24 41.73 3.95 -5.66
CA HIS A 24 41.06 2.83 -4.99
C HIS A 24 39.64 3.19 -4.55
N ARG A 25 39.38 4.46 -4.19
CA ARG A 25 38.03 4.97 -3.93
C ARG A 25 37.15 4.83 -5.17
N GLN A 26 37.66 5.24 -6.33
CA GLN A 26 36.90 5.20 -7.58
C GLN A 26 36.57 3.76 -7.96
N THR A 27 37.52 2.84 -7.81
CA THR A 27 37.29 1.41 -8.04
C THR A 27 36.21 0.84 -7.11
N ALA A 28 36.26 1.17 -5.82
CA ALA A 28 35.25 0.73 -4.86
C ALA A 28 33.85 1.26 -5.18
N ILE A 29 33.73 2.53 -5.60
CA ILE A 29 32.47 3.14 -6.03
C ILE A 29 31.88 2.42 -7.25
N LEU A 30 32.70 2.13 -8.26
CA LEU A 30 32.25 1.44 -9.48
C LEU A 30 31.76 0.03 -9.17
N LEU A 31 32.52 -0.74 -8.37
CA LEU A 31 32.14 -2.09 -7.99
C LEU A 31 30.90 -2.11 -7.08
N LYS A 32 30.74 -1.13 -6.19
CA LYS A 32 29.53 -0.95 -5.39
C LYS A 32 28.32 -0.72 -6.29
N LYS A 33 28.43 0.18 -7.26
CA LYS A 33 27.37 0.50 -8.20
C LYS A 33 26.92 -0.74 -8.97
N GLU A 34 27.86 -1.54 -9.47
CA GLU A 34 27.55 -2.78 -10.18
C GLU A 34 26.85 -3.79 -9.26
N TYR A 35 27.35 -3.98 -8.05
CA TYR A 35 26.71 -4.86 -7.06
C TYR A 35 25.27 -4.42 -6.73
N ASP A 36 25.07 -3.14 -6.43
CA ASP A 36 23.75 -2.59 -6.07
C ASP A 36 22.76 -2.70 -7.24
N LEU A 37 23.22 -2.49 -8.47
CA LEU A 37 22.40 -2.65 -9.68
C LEU A 37 21.95 -4.10 -9.84
N GLN A 38 22.86 -5.06 -9.72
CA GLN A 38 22.53 -6.48 -9.84
C GLN A 38 21.61 -6.94 -8.72
N LEU A 39 21.81 -6.47 -7.48
CA LEU A 39 20.92 -6.75 -6.36
C LEU A 39 19.50 -6.25 -6.62
N ARG A 40 19.36 -5.04 -7.17
CA ARG A 40 18.05 -4.46 -7.53
C ARG A 40 17.36 -5.27 -8.61
N LEU A 41 18.08 -5.69 -9.65
CA LEU A 41 17.53 -6.50 -10.74
C LEU A 41 17.02 -7.84 -10.22
N LEU A 42 17.81 -8.54 -9.40
CA LEU A 42 17.42 -9.83 -8.82
C LEU A 42 16.19 -9.72 -7.92
N ARG A 43 16.12 -8.67 -7.08
CA ARG A 43 14.93 -8.41 -6.25
C ARG A 43 13.67 -8.19 -7.09
N LYS A 44 13.78 -7.39 -8.15
CA LYS A 44 12.68 -7.15 -9.09
C LYS A 44 12.22 -8.45 -9.74
N GLN A 45 13.16 -9.25 -10.26
CA GLN A 45 12.84 -10.49 -10.95
C GLN A 45 12.19 -11.52 -10.01
N ASN A 46 12.72 -11.66 -8.79
CA ASN A 46 12.13 -12.53 -7.77
C ASN A 46 10.71 -12.11 -7.38
N THR A 47 10.47 -10.80 -7.26
CA THR A 47 9.13 -10.26 -6.96
C THR A 47 8.15 -10.58 -8.08
N ILE A 48 8.55 -10.36 -9.34
CA ILE A 48 7.74 -10.68 -10.53
C ILE A 48 7.42 -12.18 -10.60
N SER A 49 8.43 -13.04 -10.44
CA SER A 49 8.23 -14.49 -10.49
C SER A 49 7.31 -14.98 -9.37
N THR A 50 7.47 -14.45 -8.16
CA THR A 50 6.62 -14.82 -7.01
C THR A 50 5.17 -14.41 -7.25
N ILE A 51 4.91 -13.19 -7.73
CA ILE A 51 3.55 -12.75 -8.04
C ILE A 51 2.92 -13.62 -9.15
N ALA A 52 3.70 -13.99 -10.16
CA ALA A 52 3.23 -14.80 -11.28
C ALA A 52 2.87 -16.23 -10.88
N THR A 53 3.60 -16.85 -9.96
CA THR A 53 3.40 -18.25 -9.54
C THR A 53 2.40 -18.42 -8.41
N THR A 54 2.11 -17.36 -7.63
CA THR A 54 1.16 -17.47 -6.51
C THR A 54 -0.29 -17.59 -6.97
N GLU A 55 -1.06 -18.44 -6.28
CA GLU A 55 -2.48 -18.65 -6.51
C GLU A 55 -3.29 -17.35 -6.31
N ASN A 56 -2.97 -16.59 -5.24
CA ASN A 56 -3.63 -15.32 -4.94
C ASN A 56 -2.72 -14.11 -5.26
N LYS A 57 -2.77 -13.68 -6.52
CA LYS A 57 -1.96 -12.57 -7.05
C LYS A 57 -2.17 -11.26 -6.28
N THR A 58 -3.43 -10.91 -5.99
CA THR A 58 -3.79 -9.67 -5.29
C THR A 58 -3.19 -9.64 -3.88
N LYS A 59 -3.29 -10.73 -3.12
CA LYS A 59 -2.70 -10.85 -1.79
C LYS A 59 -1.16 -10.75 -1.84
N SER A 60 -0.53 -11.43 -2.79
CA SER A 60 0.93 -11.38 -2.97
C SER A 60 1.42 -9.95 -3.29
N ILE A 61 0.74 -9.25 -4.20
CA ILE A 61 1.04 -7.85 -4.53
C ILE A 61 0.94 -6.97 -3.28
N TRP A 62 -0.16 -7.07 -2.52
CA TRP A 62 -0.33 -6.29 -1.28
C TRP A 62 0.72 -6.61 -0.22
N ASN A 63 1.15 -7.86 -0.11
CA ASN A 63 2.24 -8.23 0.80
C ASN A 63 3.56 -7.54 0.41
N PHE A 64 3.93 -7.52 -0.87
CA PHE A 64 5.12 -6.82 -1.34
C PHE A 64 5.03 -5.30 -1.12
N ILE A 65 3.88 -4.70 -1.41
CA ILE A 65 3.63 -3.28 -1.13
C ILE A 65 3.83 -3.00 0.37
N ASN A 66 3.26 -3.83 1.25
CA ASN A 66 3.38 -3.65 2.68
C ASN A 66 4.82 -3.87 3.20
N LEU A 67 5.59 -4.76 2.57
CA LEU A 67 7.01 -4.96 2.89
C LEU A 67 7.85 -3.72 2.54
N GLU A 68 7.63 -3.13 1.38
CA GLU A 68 8.34 -1.92 0.93
C GLU A 68 7.89 -0.66 1.68
N ARG A 69 6.64 -0.63 2.16
CA ARG A 69 6.06 0.51 2.89
C ARG A 69 6.59 0.72 4.31
N LYS A 70 7.44 -0.15 4.89
CA LYS A 70 7.75 -0.08 6.33
C LYS A 70 8.32 1.27 6.77
N ALA A 71 7.52 1.99 7.57
CA ALA A 71 7.87 2.14 8.97
C ALA A 71 7.40 0.86 9.69
N LYS A 72 8.27 0.20 10.46
CA LYS A 72 7.77 -0.67 11.52
C LYS A 72 7.03 0.29 12.45
N SER A 73 5.70 0.26 12.51
CA SER A 73 5.04 0.87 13.65
C SER A 73 5.52 0.05 14.84
N ASP A 74 6.32 0.64 15.71
CA ASP A 74 6.29 0.17 17.08
C ASP A 74 4.81 0.11 17.45
N ASN A 75 4.35 -1.03 17.95
CA ASN A 75 3.00 -1.17 18.50
C ASN A 75 2.92 -0.38 19.82
N SER A 76 3.42 0.86 19.85
CA SER A 76 3.15 1.79 20.92
C SER A 76 1.70 2.21 20.72
N ALA A 77 0.82 1.62 21.52
CA ALA A 77 -0.51 2.18 21.71
C ALA A 77 -0.35 3.69 22.00
N LEU A 78 -1.25 4.50 21.45
CA LEU A 78 -1.26 5.94 21.71
C LEU A 78 -1.42 6.16 23.22
N THR A 79 -0.38 6.66 23.89
CA THR A 79 -0.36 6.85 25.35
C THR A 79 -0.78 8.26 25.75
N HIS A 80 -0.72 9.21 24.83
CA HIS A 80 -1.03 10.60 25.09
C HIS A 80 -1.40 11.34 23.80
N LEU A 81 -2.19 12.40 23.93
CA LEU A 81 -2.59 13.31 22.88
C LEU A 81 -2.14 14.73 23.27
N ASN A 82 -1.56 15.48 22.34
CA ASN A 82 -1.32 16.91 22.55
C ASN A 82 -2.54 17.69 22.03
N ILE A 83 -3.31 18.25 22.95
CA ILE A 83 -4.46 19.10 22.66
C ILE A 83 -4.06 20.54 23.00
N ASN A 84 -3.87 21.38 21.97
CA ASN A 84 -3.56 22.81 22.12
C ASN A 84 -2.36 23.12 23.04
N GLY A 85 -1.34 22.26 23.06
CA GLY A 85 -0.15 22.38 23.92
C GLY A 85 -0.23 21.60 25.23
N ASN A 86 -1.39 21.04 25.59
CA ASN A 86 -1.59 20.23 26.78
C ASN A 86 -1.49 18.74 26.44
N ILE A 87 -0.68 18.01 27.19
CA ILE A 87 -0.53 16.56 27.04
C ILE A 87 -1.61 15.87 27.88
N VAL A 88 -2.56 15.24 27.20
CA VAL A 88 -3.65 14.46 27.80
C VAL A 88 -3.36 12.98 27.63
N SER A 89 -3.37 12.24 28.73
CA SER A 89 -3.12 10.78 28.74
C SER A 89 -4.32 9.97 29.20
N GLU A 90 -5.41 10.64 29.62
CA GLU A 90 -6.62 9.98 30.10
C GLU A 90 -7.43 9.42 28.91
N PRO A 91 -7.66 8.10 28.82
CA PRO A 91 -8.25 7.49 27.62
C PRO A 91 -9.63 8.04 27.26
N LEU A 92 -10.48 8.31 28.25
CA LEU A 92 -11.83 8.81 28.01
C LEU A 92 -11.80 10.22 27.40
N GLU A 93 -10.94 11.08 27.94
CA GLU A 93 -10.75 12.46 27.46
C GLU A 93 -10.15 12.48 26.06
N MET A 94 -9.18 11.59 25.79
CA MET A 94 -8.61 11.43 24.45
C MET A 94 -9.68 11.00 23.42
N VAL A 95 -10.53 10.03 23.77
CA VAL A 95 -11.59 9.53 22.89
C VAL A 95 -12.65 10.61 22.66
N ASP A 96 -13.07 11.31 23.71
CA ASP A 96 -14.07 12.38 23.61
C ASP A 96 -13.57 13.53 22.72
N HIS A 97 -12.31 13.91 22.89
CA HIS A 97 -11.69 14.93 22.04
C HIS A 97 -11.60 14.50 20.57
N LEU A 98 -11.18 13.26 20.30
CA LEU A 98 -11.12 12.73 18.94
C LEU A 98 -12.51 12.70 18.28
N ASN A 99 -13.52 12.20 18.99
CA ASN A 99 -14.90 12.17 18.50
C ASN A 99 -15.39 13.58 18.19
N THR A 100 -15.22 14.51 19.13
CA THR A 100 -15.63 15.90 18.97
C THR A 100 -14.90 16.57 17.81
N TYR A 101 -13.61 16.32 17.64
CA TYR A 101 -12.82 16.87 16.55
C TYR A 101 -13.34 16.37 15.18
N PHE A 102 -13.50 15.06 15.00
CA PHE A 102 -13.90 14.50 13.71
C PHE A 102 -15.37 14.73 13.35
N ILE A 103 -16.26 14.82 14.34
CA ILE A 103 -17.66 15.21 14.11
C ILE A 103 -17.72 16.65 13.59
N ASN A 104 -16.95 17.56 14.19
CA ASN A 104 -17.02 18.99 13.87
C ASN A 104 -16.03 19.41 12.77
N ALA A 105 -15.19 18.51 12.26
CA ALA A 105 -14.14 18.84 11.30
C ALA A 105 -14.69 19.46 10.01
N ALA A 106 -15.84 19.00 9.53
CA ALA A 106 -16.50 19.55 8.34
C ALA A 106 -16.98 20.99 8.59
N ASP A 107 -17.64 21.23 9.72
CA ASP A 107 -18.16 22.55 10.10
C ASP A 107 -17.03 23.56 10.31
N GLN A 108 -15.94 23.12 10.98
CA GLN A 108 -14.74 23.94 11.15
C GLN A 108 -14.07 24.27 9.81
N ALA A 109 -13.99 23.30 8.89
CA ALA A 109 -13.43 23.53 7.56
C ALA A 109 -14.28 24.52 6.74
N ILE A 110 -15.61 24.44 6.84
CA ILE A 110 -16.53 25.39 6.20
C ILE A 110 -16.38 26.79 6.81
N ALA A 111 -16.35 26.89 8.14
CA ALA A 111 -16.20 28.17 8.85
C ALA A 111 -14.84 28.84 8.59
N SER A 112 -13.78 28.06 8.38
CA SER A 112 -12.43 28.57 8.08
C SER A 112 -12.24 29.03 6.62
N LYS A 113 -13.16 28.71 5.70
CA LYS A 113 -13.09 29.19 4.33
C LYS A 113 -13.49 30.65 4.27
N ASN A 114 -12.58 31.51 3.80
CA ASN A 114 -12.96 32.83 3.29
C ASN A 114 -13.95 32.64 2.13
N PRO A 115 -15.08 33.39 2.07
CA PRO A 115 -16.04 33.32 0.96
C PRO A 115 -15.46 33.70 -0.41
N ASN A 116 -14.21 34.16 -0.46
CA ASN A 116 -13.52 34.58 -1.68
C ASN A 116 -12.66 33.50 -2.34
N THR A 117 -12.54 32.30 -1.76
CA THR A 117 -11.85 31.18 -2.42
C THR A 117 -12.84 30.35 -3.25
N ASN A 118 -13.52 31.01 -4.18
CA ASN A 118 -14.12 30.36 -5.33
C ASN A 118 -12.98 29.87 -6.24
N HIS A 119 -12.21 28.89 -5.79
CA HIS A 119 -11.60 27.98 -6.74
C HIS A 119 -12.76 27.18 -7.34
N LEU A 120 -13.38 27.77 -8.36
CA LEU A 120 -13.97 27.01 -9.45
C LEU A 120 -12.87 26.03 -9.84
N THR A 121 -12.96 24.80 -9.34
CA THR A 121 -12.27 23.69 -9.99
C THR A 121 -12.79 23.75 -11.42
N GLU A 122 -11.95 24.24 -12.33
CA GLU A 122 -12.25 24.09 -13.75
C GLU A 122 -12.70 22.64 -13.93
N PRO A 123 -13.83 22.40 -14.63
CA PRO A 123 -14.23 21.05 -14.92
C PRO A 123 -13.00 20.34 -15.47
N ILE A 124 -12.56 19.28 -14.79
CA ILE A 124 -11.46 18.45 -15.25
C ILE A 124 -11.73 18.23 -16.74
N PRO A 125 -10.84 18.65 -17.67
CA PRO A 125 -11.11 18.51 -19.09
C PRO A 125 -11.53 17.08 -19.28
N GLN A 126 -12.76 16.88 -19.76
CA GLN A 126 -13.35 15.57 -19.91
C GLN A 126 -12.36 14.76 -20.73
N GLY A 127 -11.58 13.93 -20.05
CA GLY A 127 -10.72 12.98 -20.72
C GLY A 127 -11.61 12.12 -21.60
N ASN A 128 -11.02 11.46 -22.58
CA ASN A 128 -11.73 10.47 -23.38
C ASN A 128 -12.15 9.31 -22.45
N ILE A 129 -13.24 9.48 -21.70
CA ILE A 129 -13.83 8.46 -20.85
C ILE A 129 -14.45 7.48 -21.82
N PRO A 130 -13.94 6.24 -21.90
CA PRO A 130 -14.54 5.25 -22.78
C PRO A 130 -15.98 5.02 -22.35
N ASN A 131 -16.88 4.92 -23.32
CA ASN A 131 -18.26 4.57 -23.05
C ASN A 131 -18.30 3.20 -22.35
N LEU A 132 -18.98 3.14 -21.21
CA LEU A 132 -19.26 1.88 -20.53
C LEU A 132 -20.31 1.13 -21.34
N ILE A 133 -19.88 0.15 -22.14
CA ILE A 133 -20.77 -0.75 -22.88
C ILE A 133 -20.84 -2.05 -22.10
N LEU A 134 -22.02 -2.36 -21.57
CA LEU A 134 -22.30 -3.62 -20.88
C LEU A 134 -22.99 -4.59 -21.84
N SER A 135 -22.57 -5.84 -21.84
CA SER A 135 -23.25 -6.93 -22.54
C SER A 135 -24.27 -7.62 -21.63
N PRO A 136 -25.34 -8.23 -22.19
CA PRO A 136 -26.18 -9.16 -21.45
C PRO A 136 -25.34 -10.29 -20.85
N THR A 137 -25.70 -10.71 -19.65
CA THR A 137 -25.11 -11.90 -18.99
C THR A 137 -25.72 -13.18 -19.55
N ASP A 138 -25.10 -14.33 -19.26
CA ASP A 138 -25.59 -15.65 -19.62
C ASP A 138 -25.74 -16.59 -18.41
N PRO A 139 -26.56 -17.65 -18.50
CA PRO A 139 -26.79 -18.56 -17.37
C PRO A 139 -25.52 -19.28 -16.88
N GLU A 140 -24.56 -19.56 -17.77
CA GLU A 140 -23.29 -20.21 -17.38
C GLU A 140 -22.40 -19.25 -16.59
N GLU A 141 -22.33 -17.98 -17.00
CA GLU A 141 -21.65 -16.91 -16.29
C GLU A 141 -22.22 -16.74 -14.87
N ILE A 142 -23.54 -16.62 -14.74
CA ILE A 142 -24.20 -16.49 -13.44
C ILE A 142 -23.94 -17.71 -12.57
N SER A 143 -24.06 -18.91 -13.13
CA SER A 143 -23.77 -20.18 -12.45
C SER A 143 -22.32 -20.22 -11.93
N LYS A 144 -21.36 -19.76 -12.73
CA LYS A 144 -19.95 -19.68 -12.34
C LYS A 144 -19.73 -18.65 -11.23
N ILE A 145 -20.31 -17.45 -11.34
CA ILE A 145 -20.21 -16.40 -10.31
C ILE A 145 -20.72 -16.91 -8.97
N ILE A 146 -21.91 -17.56 -8.95
CA ILE A 146 -22.48 -18.12 -7.72
C ILE A 146 -21.53 -19.15 -7.09
N ASN A 147 -20.88 -20.00 -7.90
CA ASN A 147 -19.89 -20.97 -7.41
C ASN A 147 -18.65 -20.33 -6.78
N GLU A 148 -18.20 -19.18 -7.30
CA GLU A 148 -17.01 -18.49 -6.81
C GLU A 148 -17.25 -17.72 -5.50
N LEU A 149 -18.51 -17.44 -5.13
CA LEU A 149 -18.85 -16.81 -3.85
C LEU A 149 -18.37 -17.65 -2.66
N LYS A 150 -17.76 -17.04 -1.65
CA LYS A 150 -17.44 -17.75 -0.40
C LYS A 150 -18.73 -18.07 0.35
N PRO A 151 -18.97 -19.30 0.83
CA PRO A 151 -20.22 -19.65 1.52
C PRO A 151 -20.24 -19.05 2.94
N LYS A 152 -20.63 -17.78 3.05
CA LYS A 152 -20.79 -17.06 4.30
C LYS A 152 -22.26 -17.04 4.74
N THR A 153 -22.46 -17.09 6.06
CA THR A 153 -23.79 -17.02 6.71
C THR A 153 -24.23 -15.60 7.00
N SER A 154 -23.32 -14.62 7.02
CA SER A 154 -23.67 -13.21 7.11
C SER A 154 -24.45 -12.76 5.87
N SER A 155 -25.52 -12.02 6.06
CA SER A 155 -26.37 -11.43 5.03
C SER A 155 -26.35 -9.90 5.09
N GLY A 156 -26.81 -9.27 3.99
CA GLY A 156 -27.04 -7.83 3.95
C GLY A 156 -28.40 -7.46 4.53
N TYR A 157 -28.91 -6.30 4.14
CA TYR A 157 -30.24 -5.82 4.53
C TYR A 157 -31.38 -6.74 4.07
N ASP A 158 -31.17 -7.52 2.99
CA ASP A 158 -32.14 -8.45 2.42
C ASP A 158 -32.21 -9.81 3.13
N GLU A 159 -31.36 -10.02 4.15
CA GLU A 159 -31.22 -11.29 4.86
C GLU A 159 -30.81 -12.50 3.99
N VAL A 160 -30.42 -12.28 2.73
CA VAL A 160 -29.98 -13.35 1.82
C VAL A 160 -28.48 -13.57 1.94
N SER A 161 -28.08 -14.75 2.42
CA SER A 161 -26.66 -15.10 2.56
C SER A 161 -26.11 -15.75 1.28
N SER A 162 -24.81 -15.56 1.03
CA SER A 162 -24.10 -16.28 -0.04
C SER A 162 -24.16 -17.81 0.08
N ARG A 163 -24.32 -18.34 1.30
CA ARG A 163 -24.57 -19.77 1.54
C ARG A 163 -25.94 -20.20 1.03
N LEU A 164 -26.97 -19.38 1.24
CA LEU A 164 -28.32 -19.63 0.75
C LEU A 164 -28.37 -19.57 -0.78
N LEU A 165 -27.76 -18.56 -1.40
CA LEU A 165 -27.68 -18.44 -2.86
C LEU A 165 -27.07 -19.67 -3.54
N LYS A 166 -26.02 -20.25 -2.94
CA LYS A 166 -25.39 -21.48 -3.44
C LYS A 166 -26.29 -22.70 -3.31
N LEU A 167 -27.13 -22.77 -2.28
CA LEU A 167 -28.08 -23.86 -2.09
C LEU A 167 -29.21 -23.79 -3.12
N CYS A 168 -29.63 -22.59 -3.49
CA CYS A 168 -30.72 -22.34 -4.43
C CYS A 168 -30.27 -22.25 -5.90
N LYS A 169 -29.04 -22.66 -6.21
CA LYS A 169 -28.45 -22.54 -7.55
C LYS A 169 -29.06 -23.52 -8.57
N ASP A 170 -29.75 -24.56 -8.10
CA ASP A 170 -30.39 -25.58 -8.94
C ASP A 170 -31.66 -25.06 -9.64
#